data_AF-A0A357JLK8-F1
#
_entry.id   AF-A0A357JLK8-F1
#
_cell.length_a   1.000
_cell.length_b   1.000
_cell.length_c   1.000
_cell.angle_alpha   90.00
_cell.angle_beta   90.00
_cell.angle_gamma   90.00
#
_symmetry.space_group_name_H-M   'P 1'
#
loop_
_entity.id
_entity.type
_entity.pdbx_description
1 polymer ?
#
loop_
_entity_poly.entity_id
_entity_poly.type
_entity_poly.pdbx_seq_one_letter_code
_entity_poly.pdbx_strand_id
1 'polypeptide(L)' 'EMSMIAEGYYATKSAYIIKQEKGSRAPILETIYAVLYENKDPKSEFKKLTELLD' A
#
# COMPACT_ATOMS: atom_id res chain seq x y z
N GLU A 1 1.77 -14.99 -16.19
CA GLU A 1 2.34 -14.24 -15.05
C GLU A 1 1.90 -12.78 -14.96
N MET A 2 1.77 -12.01 -16.05
CA MET A 2 1.31 -10.59 -15.97
C MET A 2 -0.05 -10.40 -15.29
N SER A 3 -0.94 -11.41 -15.35
CA SER A 3 -2.24 -11.39 -14.69
C SER A 3 -2.14 -11.17 -13.18
N MET A 4 -1.21 -11.88 -12.51
CA MET A 4 -1.03 -11.73 -11.05
C MET A 4 -0.47 -10.36 -10.66
N ILE A 5 0.36 -9.74 -11.51
CA ILE A 5 0.86 -8.37 -11.27
C ILE A 5 -0.29 -7.37 -11.35
N ALA A 6 -1.16 -7.50 -12.37
CA ALA A 6 -2.34 -6.67 -12.52
C ALA A 6 -3.32 -6.87 -11.35
N GLU A 7 -3.56 -8.12 -10.93
CA GLU A 7 -4.37 -8.45 -9.76
C GLU A 7 -3.83 -7.79 -8.49
N GLY A 8 -2.52 -7.85 -8.24
CA GLY A 8 -1.89 -7.21 -7.09
C GLY A 8 -2.06 -5.68 -7.08
N TYR A 9 -1.95 -5.05 -8.26
CA TYR A 9 -2.24 -3.62 -8.42
C TYR A 9 -3.69 -3.33 -8.02
N TYR A 10 -4.68 -3.93 -8.67
CA TYR A 10 -6.10 -3.66 -8.37
C TYR A 10 -6.51 -4.06 -6.94
N ALA A 11 -5.99 -5.18 -6.43
CA ALA A 11 -6.24 -5.63 -5.06
C ALA A 11 -5.76 -4.62 -4.03
N THR A 12 -4.61 -3.98 -4.25
CA THR A 12 -4.09 -2.92 -3.38
C THR A 12 -5.08 -1.76 -3.29
N LYS A 13 -5.59 -1.28 -4.43
CA LYS A 13 -6.58 -0.18 -4.45
C LYS A 13 -7.87 -0.56 -3.73
N SER A 14 -8.40 -1.75 -3.99
CA SER A 14 -9.62 -2.26 -3.37
C SER A 14 -9.45 -2.39 -1.84
N ALA A 15 -8.33 -2.96 -1.40
CA ALA A 15 -8.03 -3.11 0.02
C ALA A 15 -7.91 -1.75 0.72
N TYR A 16 -7.29 -0.75 0.06
CA TYR A 16 -7.19 0.60 0.60
C TYR A 16 -8.56 1.25 0.81
N ILE A 17 -9.47 1.13 -0.15
CA ILE A 17 -10.85 1.63 -0.02
C ILE A 17 -11.56 0.98 1.19
N ILE A 18 -11.51 -0.34 1.29
CA ILE A 18 -12.09 -1.08 2.42
C ILE A 18 -11.49 -0.62 3.76
N LYS A 19 -10.18 -0.38 3.79
CA LYS A 19 -9.50 0.15 4.98
C LYS A 19 -10.03 1.52 5.38
N GLN A 20 -10.31 2.40 4.42
CA GLN A 20 -10.86 3.74 4.68
C GLN A 20 -12.27 3.65 5.26
N GLU A 21 -13.11 2.75 4.72
CA GLU A 21 -14.47 2.51 5.24
C GLU A 21 -14.47 1.93 6.66
N LYS A 22 -13.52 1.02 6.96
CA LYS A 22 -13.44 0.34 8.26
C LYS A 22 -12.61 1.08 9.31
N GLY A 23 -11.90 2.16 8.93
CA GLY A 23 -11.02 2.90 9.84
C GLY A 23 -9.88 2.08 10.45
N SER A 24 -9.45 1.00 9.80
CA SER A 24 -8.46 0.06 10.36
C SER A 24 -7.02 0.55 10.15
N ARG A 25 -6.10 0.28 11.08
CA ARG A 25 -4.67 0.57 10.92
C ARG A 25 -4.01 -0.52 10.05
N ALA A 26 -3.54 -0.17 8.86
CA ALA A 26 -2.89 -1.09 7.92
C ALA A 26 -1.65 -0.44 7.27
N PRO A 27 -0.56 -0.25 8.02
CA PRO A 27 0.57 0.58 7.58
C PRO A 27 1.27 0.03 6.33
N ILE A 28 1.38 -1.29 6.20
CA ILE A 28 1.95 -1.93 5.01
C ILE A 28 1.12 -1.59 3.77
N LEU A 29 -0.21 -1.72 3.86
CA LEU A 29 -1.13 -1.41 2.77
C LEU A 29 -1.06 0.08 2.38
N GLU A 30 -0.97 0.97 3.36
CA GLU A 30 -0.84 2.41 3.14
C GLU A 30 0.47 2.76 2.43
N THR A 31 1.59 2.16 2.83
CA THR A 31 2.89 2.30 2.16
C THR A 31 2.84 1.84 0.71
N ILE A 32 2.27 0.66 0.45
CA ILE A 32 2.15 0.13 -0.92
C ILE A 32 1.22 1.00 -1.78
N TYR A 33 0.09 1.45 -1.22
CA TYR A 33 -0.83 2.35 -1.93
C TYR A 33 -0.15 3.67 -2.32
N ALA A 34 0.62 4.26 -1.40
CA ALA A 34 1.33 5.51 -1.66
C ALA A 34 2.37 5.39 -2.78
N VAL A 35 3.07 4.25 -2.85
CA VAL A 35 4.01 3.97 -3.94
C VAL A 35 3.28 3.79 -5.27
N LEU A 36 2.24 2.95 -5.31
CA LEU A 36 1.59 2.55 -6.56
C LEU A 36 0.65 3.62 -7.14
N TYR A 37 0.02 4.43 -6.29
CA TYR A 37 -1.05 5.35 -6.71
C TYR A 37 -0.76 6.83 -6.43
N GLU A 38 0.13 7.13 -5.48
CA GLU A 38 0.49 8.51 -5.13
C GLU A 38 1.88 8.90 -5.67
N ASN A 39 2.53 8.01 -6.43
CA ASN A 39 3.88 8.20 -6.99
C ASN A 39 4.93 8.58 -5.94
N LYS A 40 4.79 8.10 -4.70
CA LYS A 40 5.80 8.34 -3.67
C LYS A 40 7.03 7.47 -3.91
N ASP A 41 8.19 8.01 -3.54
CA ASP A 41 9.46 7.29 -3.61
C ASP A 41 9.44 6.03 -2.71
N PRO A 42 9.63 4.82 -3.26
CA PRO A 42 9.57 3.59 -2.48
C PRO A 42 10.58 3.55 -1.35
N LYS A 43 11.81 4.02 -1.58
CA LYS A 43 12.88 3.93 -0.59
C LYS A 43 12.56 4.76 0.65
N SER A 44 12.04 5.97 0.44
CA SER A 44 11.55 6.83 1.51
C SER A 44 10.37 6.20 2.26
N GLU A 45 9.35 5.70 1.55
CA GLU A 45 8.16 5.16 2.22
C GLU A 45 8.43 3.87 2.99
N PHE A 46 9.29 2.99 2.48
CA PHE A 46 9.71 1.79 3.22
C PHE A 46 10.55 2.12 4.46
N LYS A 47 11.40 3.16 4.40
CA LYS A 47 12.13 3.61 5.59
C LYS A 47 11.17 4.05 6.71
N LYS A 48 10.16 4.86 6.36
CA LYS A 48 9.10 5.28 7.30
C LYS A 48 8.32 4.09 7.85
N LEU A 49 8.05 3.09 7.01
CA LEU A 49 7.36 1.87 7.43
C LEU A 49 8.17 1.09 8.46
N THR A 50 9.48 0.92 8.24
CA THR A 50 10.37 0.27 9.21
C THR A 50 10.38 0.99 10.55
N GLU A 51 10.54 2.32 10.54
CA GLU A 51 10.50 3.16 11.76
C GLU A 51 9.16 3.05 12.53
N LEU A 52 8.07 2.66 11.86
CA LEU A 52 6.74 2.49 12.47
C LEU A 52 6.47 1.06 12.97
N LEU A 53 7.24 0.08 12.51
CA LEU A 53 7.12 -1.33 12.90
C LEU A 53 8.17 -1.77 13.93
N ASP A 54 9.28 -1.04 14.04
CA ASP A 54 10.23 -1.13 15.15
C ASP A 54 9.60 -0.67 16.49
#